data_AF-A0A5C6BCC9-F1
#
_entry.id   AF-A0A5C6BCC9-F1
#
_cell.length_a   1.000
_cell.length_b   1.000
_cell.length_c   1.000
_cell.angle_alpha   90.00
_cell.angle_beta   90.00
_cell.angle_gamma   90.00
#
_symmetry.space_group_name_H-M   'P 1'
#
loop_
_entity.id
_entity.type
_entity.pdbx_description
1 polymer ?
#
loop_
_entity_poly.entity_id
_entity_poly.type
_entity_poly.pdbx_seq_one_letter_code
_entity_poly.pdbx_strand_id
1 'polypeptide(L)'
;MQLTRSMTIKDVADLLGLTWDVIREIKKDDLRRRFANPSLNDVRRIAIDEICIGKGHRYVTLVMDLDSGAIIFVGEGKSAGSLVPFRKRRGRRRHRIEAVAMDMSSAYILAVRGNLPNADIVFDRFHVVKLMNEKLTTLRRQLFQKATAAEKSVLKGSQWLLLKNPENLRADRNEEAHLAAALELNEPLATAYHLKEELRMFWRYTFRWPAQLFLRFWCERAIATGLAPLKTMAKTLMRLEEGLMNYFRHRI
;
A
#
# COMPACT_ATOMS: atom_id res chain seq x y z
N MET A 1 11.85 -5.41 -32.28
CA MET A 1 11.64 -4.99 -30.87
C MET A 1 11.38 -3.48 -30.69
N GLN A 2 11.96 -2.58 -31.49
CA GLN A 2 11.71 -1.13 -31.36
C GLN A 2 10.22 -0.76 -31.50
N LEU A 3 9.49 -1.34 -32.45
CA LEU A 3 8.05 -1.06 -32.64
C LEU A 3 7.19 -1.35 -31.40
N THR A 4 7.46 -2.46 -30.70
CA THR A 4 6.76 -2.84 -29.45
C THR A 4 7.10 -1.96 -28.23
N ARG A 5 7.87 -0.88 -28.40
CA ARG A 5 8.09 0.15 -27.37
C ARG A 5 7.07 1.28 -27.47
N SER A 6 6.48 1.48 -28.64
CA SER A 6 5.62 2.62 -28.95
C SER A 6 4.24 2.20 -29.47
N MET A 7 4.04 0.92 -29.75
CA MET A 7 2.81 0.35 -30.30
C MET A 7 2.38 -0.90 -29.51
N THR A 8 1.10 -1.23 -29.56
CA THR A 8 0.61 -2.47 -28.95
C THR A 8 1.08 -3.68 -29.75
N ILE A 9 1.08 -4.87 -29.13
CA ILE A 9 1.45 -6.12 -29.83
C ILE A 9 0.55 -6.34 -31.05
N LYS A 10 -0.73 -5.94 -30.95
CA LYS A 10 -1.70 -6.02 -32.05
C LYS A 10 -1.31 -5.12 -33.21
N ASP A 11 -1.05 -3.84 -32.96
CA ASP A 11 -0.73 -2.90 -34.04
C ASP A 11 0.59 -3.29 -34.75
N VAL A 12 1.55 -3.87 -34.02
CA VAL A 12 2.79 -4.41 -34.60
C VAL A 12 2.52 -5.65 -35.45
N ALA A 13 1.61 -6.52 -35.02
CA ALA A 13 1.21 -7.71 -35.78
C ALA A 13 0.54 -7.30 -37.10
N ASP A 14 -0.42 -6.38 -37.03
CA ASP A 14 -1.15 -5.86 -38.20
C ASP A 14 -0.20 -5.14 -39.18
N LEU A 15 0.72 -4.31 -38.67
CA LEU A 15 1.70 -3.58 -39.50
C LEU A 15 2.67 -4.52 -40.24
N LEU A 16 3.09 -5.61 -39.60
CA LEU A 16 4.09 -6.53 -40.15
C LEU A 16 3.47 -7.71 -40.91
N GLY A 17 2.14 -7.81 -40.97
CA GLY A 17 1.44 -8.94 -41.58
C GLY A 17 1.70 -10.27 -40.86
N LEU A 18 1.97 -10.23 -39.55
CA LEU A 18 2.26 -11.40 -38.71
C LEU A 18 1.11 -11.66 -37.73
N THR A 19 1.03 -12.88 -37.21
CA THR A 19 0.04 -13.17 -36.15
C THR A 19 0.47 -12.56 -34.83
N TRP A 20 -0.53 -12.20 -34.01
CA TRP A 20 -0.32 -11.62 -32.69
C TRP A 20 0.54 -12.54 -31.78
N ASP A 21 0.33 -13.85 -31.86
CA ASP A 21 1.10 -14.84 -31.07
C ASP A 21 2.59 -14.83 -31.43
N VAL A 22 2.94 -14.67 -32.71
CA VAL A 22 4.35 -14.61 -33.14
C VAL A 22 5.04 -13.39 -32.55
N ILE A 23 4.42 -12.20 -32.65
CA ILE A 23 4.99 -10.98 -32.05
C ILE A 23 5.08 -11.12 -30.53
N ARG A 24 4.09 -11.74 -29.88
CA ARG A 24 4.11 -11.99 -28.43
C ARG A 24 5.27 -12.89 -28.03
N GLU A 25 5.49 -14.02 -28.70
CA GLU A 25 6.59 -14.93 -28.35
C GLU A 25 7.96 -14.28 -28.60
N ILE A 26 8.14 -13.55 -29.70
CA ILE A 26 9.36 -12.77 -29.95
C ILE A 26 9.61 -11.76 -28.81
N LYS A 27 8.56 -11.04 -28.39
CA LYS A 27 8.64 -10.09 -27.27
C LYS A 27 9.05 -10.81 -25.98
N LYS A 28 8.42 -11.95 -25.65
CA LYS A 28 8.75 -12.73 -24.46
C LYS A 28 10.20 -13.19 -24.48
N ASP A 29 10.71 -13.67 -25.60
CA ASP A 29 12.08 -14.17 -25.71
C ASP A 29 13.12 -13.05 -25.63
N ASP A 30 12.82 -11.87 -26.17
CA ASP A 30 13.67 -10.69 -25.94
C ASP A 30 13.66 -10.27 -24.46
N LEU A 31 12.49 -10.23 -23.82
CA LEU A 31 12.38 -9.90 -22.39
C LEU A 31 13.15 -10.91 -21.52
N ARG A 32 13.04 -12.21 -21.81
CA ARG A 32 13.82 -13.25 -21.13
C ARG A 32 15.31 -13.03 -21.31
N ARG A 33 15.77 -12.78 -22.54
CA ARG A 33 17.20 -12.52 -22.80
C ARG A 33 17.74 -11.32 -22.04
N ARG A 34 16.95 -10.25 -21.91
CA ARG A 34 17.39 -9.01 -21.25
C ARG A 34 17.23 -9.03 -19.73
N PHE A 35 16.21 -9.69 -19.20
CA PHE A 35 15.77 -9.52 -17.82
C PHE A 35 15.62 -10.82 -17.02
N ALA A 36 15.97 -12.00 -17.55
CA ALA A 36 15.82 -13.25 -16.80
C ALA A 36 16.69 -13.29 -15.53
N ASN A 37 17.87 -12.67 -15.57
CA ASN A 37 18.87 -12.76 -14.50
C ASN A 37 19.31 -11.37 -14.01
N PRO A 38 18.44 -10.61 -13.32
CA PRO A 38 18.86 -9.36 -12.71
C PRO A 38 19.98 -9.61 -11.69
N SER A 39 20.97 -8.73 -11.70
CA SER A 39 22.02 -8.71 -10.69
C SER A 39 21.40 -8.44 -9.32
N LEU A 40 21.83 -9.21 -8.32
CA LEU A 40 21.41 -9.00 -6.94
C LEU A 40 22.54 -8.40 -6.10
N ASN A 41 23.71 -8.14 -6.66
CA ASN A 41 24.94 -7.94 -5.89
C ASN A 41 24.85 -6.78 -4.88
N ASP A 42 24.21 -5.70 -5.29
CA ASP A 42 24.17 -4.42 -4.57
C ASP A 42 22.80 -4.11 -3.96
N VAL A 43 21.85 -5.03 -4.08
CA VAL A 43 20.50 -4.87 -3.52
C VAL A 43 20.59 -4.85 -1.98
N ARG A 44 20.12 -3.74 -1.40
CA ARG A 44 20.07 -3.50 0.06
C ARG A 44 18.66 -3.28 0.57
N ARG A 45 17.81 -2.59 -0.20
CA ARG A 45 16.44 -2.24 0.18
C ARG A 45 15.49 -2.84 -0.84
N ILE A 46 14.50 -3.59 -0.37
CA ILE A 46 13.54 -4.25 -1.27
C ILE A 46 12.11 -3.91 -0.90
N ALA A 47 11.21 -3.94 -1.88
CA ALA A 47 9.78 -3.98 -1.66
C ALA A 47 9.23 -5.37 -1.98
N ILE A 48 8.28 -5.84 -1.17
CA ILE A 48 7.56 -7.08 -1.39
C ILE A 48 6.07 -6.76 -1.48
N ASP A 49 5.44 -7.16 -2.59
CA ASP A 49 4.02 -6.91 -2.86
C ASP A 49 3.35 -8.11 -3.55
N GLU A 50 2.02 -8.18 -3.51
CA GLU A 50 1.20 -9.19 -4.19
C GLU A 50 0.44 -8.63 -5.38
N ILE A 51 0.47 -9.38 -6.49
CA ILE A 51 -0.47 -9.15 -7.58
C ILE A 51 -1.34 -10.40 -7.78
N CYS A 52 -2.65 -10.18 -7.86
CA CYS A 52 -3.59 -11.20 -8.29
C CYS A 52 -3.60 -11.25 -9.83
N ILE A 53 -3.21 -12.39 -10.40
CA ILE A 53 -3.18 -12.62 -11.85
C ILE A 53 -4.45 -13.38 -12.26
N GLY A 54 -5.29 -12.72 -13.06
CA GLY A 54 -6.45 -13.32 -13.70
C GLY A 54 -7.65 -13.58 -12.77
N LYS A 55 -8.67 -14.25 -13.32
CA LYS A 55 -9.85 -14.72 -12.55
C LYS A 55 -9.47 -16.01 -11.81
N GLY A 56 -9.67 -16.06 -10.49
CA GLY A 56 -9.45 -17.28 -9.68
C GLY A 56 -8.35 -17.22 -8.62
N HIS A 57 -8.05 -16.05 -8.04
CA HIS A 57 -7.18 -15.92 -6.85
C HIS A 57 -5.77 -16.52 -6.99
N ARG A 58 -5.14 -16.41 -8.17
CA ARG A 58 -3.73 -16.76 -8.35
C ARG A 58 -2.87 -15.56 -7.98
N TYR A 59 -2.18 -15.63 -6.86
CA TYR A 59 -1.31 -14.56 -6.38
C TYR A 59 0.12 -14.81 -6.82
N VAL A 60 0.83 -13.73 -7.09
CA VAL A 60 2.26 -13.72 -7.35
C VAL A 60 2.90 -12.68 -6.43
N THR A 61 3.94 -13.11 -5.71
CA THR A 61 4.78 -12.25 -4.88
C THR A 61 5.85 -11.60 -5.75
N LEU A 62 5.87 -10.28 -5.79
CA LEU A 62 6.93 -9.52 -6.44
C LEU A 62 7.95 -9.07 -5.41
N VAL A 63 9.22 -9.17 -5.77
CA VAL A 63 10.31 -8.53 -5.03
C VAL A 63 10.97 -7.53 -5.95
N MET A 64 10.96 -6.27 -5.52
CA MET A 64 11.54 -5.14 -6.24
C MET A 64 12.74 -4.61 -5.48
N ASP A 65 13.79 -4.23 -6.18
CA ASP A 65 14.86 -3.41 -5.64
C ASP A 65 14.39 -1.95 -5.58
N LEU A 66 14.37 -1.38 -4.38
CA LEU A 66 13.87 -0.02 -4.16
C LEU A 66 14.82 1.06 -4.68
N ASP A 67 16.09 0.72 -4.89
CA ASP A 67 17.09 1.67 -5.37
C ASP A 67 17.01 1.83 -6.90
N SER A 68 16.86 0.73 -7.62
CA SER A 68 16.75 0.74 -9.09
C SER A 68 15.31 0.74 -9.62
N GLY A 69 14.33 0.41 -8.78
CA GLY A 69 12.94 0.15 -9.22
C GLY A 69 12.76 -1.14 -10.01
N ALA A 70 13.80 -1.98 -10.12
CA ALA A 70 13.75 -3.21 -10.91
C ALA A 70 13.05 -4.34 -10.16
N ILE A 71 12.20 -5.11 -10.85
CA ILE A 71 11.71 -6.39 -10.32
C ILE A 71 12.85 -7.39 -10.38
N ILE A 72 13.31 -7.82 -9.21
CA ILE A 72 14.46 -8.73 -9.06
C ILE A 72 14.06 -10.18 -8.83
N PHE A 73 12.80 -10.42 -8.44
CA PHE A 73 12.27 -11.75 -8.27
C PHE A 73 10.74 -11.77 -8.35
N VAL A 74 10.20 -12.89 -8.86
CA VAL A 74 8.77 -13.17 -8.99
C VAL A 74 8.56 -14.57 -8.43
N GLY A 75 7.79 -14.67 -7.35
CA GLY A 75 7.47 -15.93 -6.67
C GLY A 75 6.01 -16.29 -6.82
N GLU A 76 5.71 -17.57 -7.04
CA GLU A 76 4.32 -18.03 -7.10
C GLU A 76 3.68 -18.09 -5.71
N GLY A 77 2.44 -17.63 -5.61
CA GLY A 77 1.68 -17.61 -4.38
C GLY A 77 1.99 -16.42 -3.47
N LYS A 78 1.52 -16.53 -2.22
CA LYS A 78 1.54 -15.49 -1.19
C LYS A 78 2.02 -15.94 0.21
N SER A 79 2.51 -17.16 0.31
CA SER A 79 2.94 -17.73 1.59
C SER A 79 4.42 -17.46 1.83
N ALA A 80 4.92 -17.75 3.03
CA ALA A 80 6.35 -17.76 3.31
C ALA A 80 7.17 -18.62 2.33
N GLY A 81 6.53 -19.61 1.70
CA GLY A 81 7.11 -20.44 0.65
C GLY A 81 7.48 -19.67 -0.63
N SER A 82 6.76 -18.59 -0.97
CA SER A 82 7.02 -17.81 -2.19
C SER A 82 8.38 -17.10 -2.16
N LEU A 83 8.89 -16.77 -0.97
CA LEU A 83 10.18 -16.13 -0.77
C LEU A 83 11.36 -17.11 -0.60
N VAL A 84 11.10 -18.42 -0.44
CA VAL A 84 12.16 -19.42 -0.25
C VAL A 84 13.12 -19.47 -1.45
N PRO A 85 12.66 -19.47 -2.72
CA PRO A 85 13.56 -19.45 -3.86
C PRO A 85 14.40 -18.17 -3.91
N PHE A 86 13.82 -17.01 -3.56
CA PHE A 86 14.56 -15.76 -3.46
C PHE A 86 15.66 -15.83 -2.40
N ARG A 87 15.33 -16.33 -1.20
CA ARG A 87 16.30 -16.56 -0.12
C ARG A 87 17.45 -17.46 -0.58
N LYS A 88 17.14 -18.57 -1.27
CA LYS A 88 18.14 -19.50 -1.81
C LYS A 88 19.04 -18.80 -2.84
N ARG A 89 18.46 -18.04 -3.77
CA ARG A 89 19.19 -17.26 -4.78
C ARG A 89 20.10 -16.19 -4.17
N ARG A 90 19.68 -15.55 -3.07
CA ARG A 90 20.51 -14.58 -2.33
C ARG A 90 21.63 -15.24 -1.53
N GLY A 91 21.46 -16.48 -1.10
CA GLY A 91 22.46 -17.22 -0.32
C GLY A 91 22.90 -16.44 0.93
N ARG A 92 24.23 -16.31 1.14
CA ARG A 92 24.79 -15.51 2.25
C ARG A 92 24.59 -14.00 2.08
N ARG A 93 24.40 -13.50 0.85
CA ARG A 93 24.20 -12.05 0.59
C ARG A 93 22.85 -11.55 1.09
N ARG A 94 21.93 -12.43 1.51
CA ARG A 94 20.66 -12.04 2.14
C ARG A 94 20.86 -11.16 3.37
N HIS A 95 21.97 -11.33 4.09
CA HIS A 95 22.32 -10.52 5.27
C HIS A 95 22.71 -9.07 4.92
N ARG A 96 22.87 -8.75 3.63
CA ARG A 96 23.05 -7.38 3.14
C ARG A 96 21.74 -6.66 2.86
N ILE A 97 20.60 -7.35 2.95
CA ILE A 97 19.29 -6.69 2.89
C ILE A 97 19.09 -5.99 4.22
N GLU A 98 19.05 -4.67 4.17
CA GLU A 98 18.92 -3.77 5.31
C GLU A 98 17.45 -3.53 5.65
N ALA A 99 16.59 -3.44 4.63
CA ALA A 99 15.17 -3.15 4.83
C ALA A 99 14.26 -3.81 3.80
N VAL A 100 13.03 -4.11 4.24
CA VAL A 100 11.94 -4.63 3.41
C VAL A 100 10.70 -3.77 3.57
N ALA A 101 10.31 -3.05 2.52
CA ALA A 101 9.01 -2.38 2.44
C ALA A 101 7.92 -3.40 2.09
N MET A 102 6.83 -3.43 2.86
CA MET A 102 5.72 -4.36 2.63
C MET A 102 4.41 -3.92 3.29
N ASP A 103 3.35 -4.68 3.01
CA ASP A 103 2.08 -4.56 3.71
C ASP A 103 2.16 -4.96 5.19
N MET A 104 1.05 -4.75 5.91
CA MET A 104 0.94 -5.07 7.34
C MET A 104 0.44 -6.49 7.63
N SER A 105 0.44 -7.38 6.64
CA SER A 105 -0.10 -8.75 6.80
C SER A 105 0.78 -9.56 7.74
N SER A 106 0.15 -10.20 8.74
CA SER A 106 0.88 -11.06 9.67
C SER A 106 1.57 -12.24 8.98
N ALA A 107 1.00 -12.74 7.89
CA ALA A 107 1.63 -13.80 7.09
C ALA A 107 2.93 -13.31 6.43
N TYR A 108 2.95 -12.06 5.95
CA TYR A 108 4.14 -11.44 5.36
C TYR A 108 5.22 -11.13 6.39
N ILE A 109 4.82 -10.58 7.54
CA ILE A 109 5.75 -10.34 8.65
C ILE A 109 6.47 -11.63 9.02
N LEU A 110 5.73 -12.75 9.15
CA LEU A 110 6.32 -14.06 9.42
C LEU A 110 7.22 -14.55 8.27
N ALA A 111 6.77 -14.40 7.03
CA ALA A 111 7.53 -14.78 5.85
C ALA A 111 8.88 -14.07 5.76
N VAL A 112 8.91 -12.75 5.97
CA VAL A 112 10.14 -11.95 5.93
C VAL A 112 11.02 -12.26 7.11
N ARG A 113 10.48 -12.34 8.34
CA ARG A 113 11.30 -12.72 9.51
C ARG A 113 11.96 -14.09 9.35
N GLY A 114 11.27 -15.05 8.73
CA GLY A 114 11.83 -16.39 8.46
C GLY A 114 12.86 -16.43 7.33
N ASN A 115 12.75 -15.56 6.31
CA ASN A 115 13.63 -15.60 5.13
C ASN A 115 14.77 -14.57 5.17
N LEU A 116 14.53 -13.41 5.80
CA LEU A 116 15.39 -12.23 5.86
C LEU A 116 15.44 -11.67 7.30
N PRO A 117 15.94 -12.45 8.28
CA PRO A 117 15.83 -12.11 9.71
C PRO A 117 16.56 -10.83 10.14
N ASN A 118 17.54 -10.36 9.35
CA ASN A 118 18.33 -9.18 9.67
C ASN A 118 17.78 -7.89 9.05
N ALA A 119 16.74 -8.00 8.22
CA ALA A 119 16.18 -6.85 7.52
C ALA A 119 15.12 -6.18 8.38
N ASP A 120 15.19 -4.86 8.48
CA ASP A 120 14.15 -4.06 9.11
C ASP A 120 12.88 -4.08 8.24
N ILE A 121 11.75 -4.47 8.82
CA ILE A 121 10.45 -4.35 8.14
C ILE A 121 10.03 -2.89 8.19
N VAL A 122 9.64 -2.34 7.04
CA VAL A 122 9.05 -1.01 6.89
C VAL A 122 7.65 -1.17 6.32
N PHE A 123 6.64 -0.64 7.02
CA PHE A 123 5.27 -0.74 6.52
C PHE A 123 4.96 0.36 5.50
N ASP A 124 4.42 -0.05 4.36
CA ASP A 124 4.02 0.86 3.30
C ASP A 124 2.91 1.82 3.77
N ARG A 125 3.18 3.11 3.59
CA ARG A 125 2.23 4.22 3.85
C ARG A 125 0.87 4.00 3.19
N PHE A 126 0.83 3.54 1.95
CA PHE A 126 -0.42 3.35 1.23
C PHE A 126 -1.33 2.38 1.97
N HIS A 127 -0.78 1.25 2.44
CA HIS A 127 -1.53 0.24 3.18
C HIS A 127 -2.04 0.75 4.53
N VAL A 128 -1.26 1.59 5.23
CA VAL A 128 -1.69 2.22 6.49
C VAL A 128 -2.85 3.21 6.27
N VAL A 129 -2.72 4.07 5.27
CA VAL A 129 -3.76 5.04 4.90
C VAL A 129 -5.03 4.33 4.39
N LYS A 130 -4.86 3.28 3.59
CA LYS A 130 -5.96 2.43 3.12
C LYS A 130 -6.71 1.79 4.30
N LEU A 131 -6.00 1.25 5.28
CA LEU A 131 -6.63 0.70 6.48
C LEU A 131 -7.41 1.77 7.25
N MET A 132 -6.86 2.97 7.40
CA MET A 132 -7.58 4.09 8.05
C MET A 132 -8.86 4.47 7.27
N ASN A 133 -8.78 4.53 5.95
CA ASN A 133 -9.93 4.76 5.07
C ASN A 133 -11.03 3.69 5.22
N GLU A 134 -10.63 2.42 5.38
CA GLU A 134 -11.56 1.33 5.69
C GLU A 134 -12.25 1.55 7.05
N LYS A 135 -11.51 1.97 8.08
CA LYS A 135 -12.09 2.30 9.40
C LYS A 135 -13.09 3.44 9.33
N LEU A 136 -12.78 4.50 8.58
CA LEU A 136 -13.69 5.62 8.34
C LEU A 136 -14.95 5.17 7.60
N THR A 137 -14.79 4.30 6.60
CA THR A 137 -15.92 3.71 5.86
C THR A 137 -16.82 2.86 6.77
N THR A 138 -16.23 2.04 7.64
CA THR A 138 -16.97 1.25 8.64
C THR A 138 -17.75 2.15 9.58
N LEU A 139 -17.11 3.20 10.13
CA LEU A 139 -17.76 4.16 11.00
C LEU A 139 -18.94 4.85 10.30
N ARG A 140 -18.72 5.36 9.09
CA ARG A 140 -19.79 5.99 8.28
C ARG A 140 -20.98 5.05 8.08
N ARG A 141 -20.73 3.76 7.80
CA ARG A 141 -21.81 2.75 7.66
C ARG A 141 -22.58 2.56 8.97
N GLN A 142 -21.88 2.48 10.11
CA GLN A 142 -22.51 2.36 11.43
C GLN A 142 -23.38 3.57 11.77
N LEU A 143 -22.90 4.78 11.47
CA LEU A 143 -23.64 6.02 11.68
C LEU A 143 -24.85 6.11 10.74
N PHE A 144 -24.67 5.78 9.46
CA PHE A 144 -25.74 5.78 8.47
C PHE A 144 -26.90 4.83 8.86
N GLN A 145 -26.60 3.67 9.48
CA GLN A 145 -27.64 2.75 9.94
C GLN A 145 -28.49 3.34 11.08
N LYS A 146 -27.90 4.18 11.94
CA LYS A 146 -28.56 4.81 13.09
C LYS A 146 -29.19 6.17 12.78
N ALA A 147 -28.86 6.74 11.62
CA ALA A 147 -29.28 8.08 11.21
C ALA A 147 -30.78 8.15 10.82
N THR A 148 -31.38 9.30 11.09
CA THR A 148 -32.70 9.71 10.62
C THR A 148 -32.73 9.87 9.09
N ALA A 149 -33.94 10.01 8.51
CA ALA A 149 -34.07 10.20 7.06
C ALA A 149 -33.37 11.48 6.56
N ALA A 150 -33.41 12.56 7.35
CA ALA A 150 -32.74 13.82 7.03
C ALA A 150 -31.21 13.70 7.09
N GLU A 151 -30.65 13.06 8.13
CA GLU A 151 -29.20 12.82 8.22
C GLU A 151 -28.69 11.87 7.12
N LYS A 152 -29.51 10.87 6.74
CA LYS A 152 -29.17 9.94 5.65
C LYS A 152 -29.05 10.65 4.31
N SER A 153 -29.83 11.69 4.03
CA SER A 153 -29.73 12.41 2.75
C SER A 153 -28.38 13.13 2.62
N VAL A 154 -27.87 13.69 3.72
CA VAL A 154 -26.55 14.36 3.77
C VAL A 154 -25.40 13.35 3.76
N LEU A 155 -25.52 12.23 4.47
CA LEU A 155 -24.51 11.17 4.46
C LEU A 155 -24.45 10.39 3.13
N LYS A 156 -25.48 10.50 2.28
CA LYS A 156 -25.52 9.87 0.97
C LYS A 156 -24.62 10.64 0.02
N GLY A 157 -23.64 9.95 -0.56
CA GLY A 157 -22.67 10.57 -1.50
C GLY A 157 -21.41 11.13 -0.83
N SER A 158 -21.39 11.31 0.50
CA SER A 158 -20.20 11.82 1.21
C SER A 158 -19.03 10.82 1.29
N GLN A 159 -19.27 9.52 1.00
CA GLN A 159 -18.24 8.49 1.08
C GLN A 159 -16.99 8.83 0.26
N TRP A 160 -17.16 9.26 -0.99
CA TRP A 160 -16.01 9.59 -1.84
C TRP A 160 -15.31 10.86 -1.38
N LEU A 161 -16.04 11.81 -0.80
CA LEU A 161 -15.48 13.05 -0.26
C LEU A 161 -14.59 12.77 0.96
N LEU A 162 -15.04 11.89 1.86
CA LEU A 162 -14.28 11.45 3.03
C LEU A 162 -12.98 10.73 2.68
N LEU A 163 -12.93 10.07 1.52
CA LEU A 163 -11.77 9.30 1.05
C LEU A 163 -10.78 10.13 0.23
N LYS A 164 -11.23 11.27 -0.33
CA LYS A 164 -10.36 12.20 -1.03
C LYS A 164 -9.44 12.90 -0.03
N ASN A 165 -8.27 13.26 -0.53
CA ASN A 165 -7.43 14.23 0.16
C ASN A 165 -8.08 15.62 0.00
N PRO A 166 -8.01 16.51 1.00
CA PRO A 166 -8.57 17.85 0.91
C PRO A 166 -8.11 18.61 -0.34
N GLU A 167 -6.82 18.50 -0.69
CA GLU A 167 -6.24 19.14 -1.86
C GLU A 167 -6.78 18.62 -3.22
N ASN A 168 -7.50 17.50 -3.22
CA ASN A 168 -8.09 16.87 -4.40
C ASN A 168 -9.62 17.07 -4.48
N LEU A 169 -10.20 17.87 -3.58
CA LEU A 169 -11.61 18.21 -3.63
C LEU A 169 -11.87 19.20 -4.78
N ARG A 170 -12.96 18.95 -5.50
CA ARG A 170 -13.32 19.71 -6.70
C ARG A 170 -14.20 20.90 -6.36
N ALA A 171 -13.64 22.09 -6.48
CA ALA A 171 -14.36 23.36 -6.32
C ALA A 171 -15.52 23.49 -7.32
N ASP A 172 -15.35 23.05 -8.57
CA ASP A 172 -16.38 23.09 -9.61
C ASP A 172 -17.61 22.22 -9.31
N ARG A 173 -17.49 21.29 -8.35
CA ARG A 173 -18.57 20.40 -7.89
C ARG A 173 -19.03 20.69 -6.47
N ASN A 174 -18.56 21.80 -5.89
CA ASN A 174 -18.84 22.22 -4.52
C ASN A 174 -18.57 21.12 -3.47
N GLU A 175 -17.54 20.28 -3.72
CA GLU A 175 -17.25 19.11 -2.90
C GLU A 175 -16.84 19.46 -1.46
N GLU A 176 -16.19 20.60 -1.27
CA GLU A 176 -15.76 21.10 0.03
C GLU A 176 -16.96 21.46 0.92
N ALA A 177 -17.93 22.21 0.40
CA ALA A 177 -19.14 22.55 1.14
C ALA A 177 -19.98 21.30 1.47
N HIS A 178 -20.06 20.34 0.54
CA HIS A 178 -20.75 19.07 0.78
C HIS A 178 -20.07 18.23 1.86
N LEU A 179 -18.73 18.23 1.89
CA LEU A 179 -17.98 17.57 2.95
C LEU A 179 -18.22 18.28 4.29
N ALA A 180 -18.09 19.60 4.33
CA ALA A 180 -18.30 20.41 5.54
C ALA A 180 -19.68 20.15 6.15
N ALA A 181 -20.75 20.21 5.35
CA ALA A 181 -22.11 19.92 5.80
C ALA A 181 -22.25 18.49 6.38
N ALA A 182 -21.58 17.50 5.79
CA ALA A 182 -21.60 16.13 6.28
C ALA A 182 -20.83 15.95 7.61
N LEU A 183 -19.79 16.74 7.84
CA LEU A 183 -19.02 16.72 9.10
C LEU A 183 -19.74 17.52 10.20
N GLU A 184 -20.34 18.67 9.89
CA GLU A 184 -21.10 19.49 10.84
C GLU A 184 -22.29 18.73 11.44
N LEU A 185 -22.99 17.94 10.62
CA LEU A 185 -24.13 17.15 11.06
C LEU A 185 -23.74 15.86 11.80
N ASN A 186 -22.44 15.51 11.84
CA ASN A 186 -22.00 14.25 12.43
C ASN A 186 -20.64 14.37 13.12
N GLU A 187 -20.65 14.80 14.38
CA GLU A 187 -19.46 14.95 15.20
C GLU A 187 -18.56 13.69 15.22
N PRO A 188 -19.08 12.45 15.41
CA PRO A 188 -18.23 11.26 15.36
C PRO A 188 -17.51 11.07 14.02
N LEU A 189 -18.17 11.41 12.91
CA LEU A 189 -17.59 11.34 11.57
C LEU A 189 -16.55 12.43 11.35
N ALA A 190 -16.81 13.66 11.82
CA ALA A 190 -15.87 14.77 11.82
C ALA A 190 -14.59 14.43 12.57
N THR A 191 -14.73 13.94 13.81
CA THR A 191 -13.60 13.52 14.65
C THR A 191 -12.77 12.43 13.95
N ALA A 192 -13.40 11.43 13.35
CA ALA A 192 -12.69 10.38 12.63
C ALA A 192 -12.01 10.88 11.34
N TYR A 193 -12.64 11.80 10.62
CA TYR A 193 -12.06 12.42 9.43
C TYR A 193 -10.82 13.25 9.77
N HIS A 194 -10.87 14.08 10.80
CA HIS A 194 -9.72 14.86 11.25
C HIS A 194 -8.55 13.98 11.70
N LEU A 195 -8.82 12.91 12.47
CA LEU A 195 -7.78 11.95 12.84
C LEU A 195 -7.17 11.23 11.63
N LYS A 196 -7.96 10.97 10.57
CA LYS A 196 -7.41 10.44 9.31
C LYS A 196 -6.45 11.43 8.67
N GLU A 197 -6.83 12.69 8.53
CA GLU A 197 -5.99 13.72 7.93
C GLU A 197 -4.72 13.99 8.75
N GLU A 198 -4.84 14.04 10.07
CA GLU A 198 -3.70 14.13 10.98
C GLU A 198 -2.74 12.95 10.80
N LEU A 199 -3.25 11.71 10.70
CA LEU A 199 -2.39 10.52 10.54
C LEU A 199 -1.49 10.63 9.30
N ARG A 200 -1.94 11.27 8.22
CA ARG A 200 -1.12 11.50 7.02
C ARG A 200 0.12 12.35 7.30
N MET A 201 0.06 13.21 8.33
CA MET A 201 1.17 14.07 8.75
C MET A 201 2.32 13.28 9.35
N PHE A 202 2.10 12.05 9.80
CA PHE A 202 3.13 11.16 10.34
C PHE A 202 4.37 11.06 9.45
N TRP A 203 4.18 10.87 8.15
CA TRP A 203 5.29 10.74 7.19
C TRP A 203 5.96 12.07 6.82
N ARG A 204 5.41 13.22 7.27
CA ARG A 204 6.03 14.54 7.06
C ARG A 204 7.11 14.85 8.09
N TYR A 205 7.22 14.08 9.17
CA TYR A 205 8.27 14.27 10.16
C TYR A 205 9.66 13.90 9.59
N THR A 206 10.68 14.66 10.01
CA THR A 206 12.07 14.41 9.63
C THR A 206 12.75 13.39 10.54
N PHE A 207 12.46 13.47 11.84
CA PHE A 207 13.15 12.68 12.86
C PHE A 207 12.22 11.66 13.51
N ARG A 208 12.82 10.54 13.93
CA ARG A 208 12.10 9.43 14.58
C ARG A 208 11.42 9.83 15.87
N TRP A 209 12.11 10.57 16.74
CA TRP A 209 11.59 10.90 18.07
C TRP A 209 10.30 11.74 18.03
N PRO A 210 10.22 12.85 17.27
CA PRO A 210 8.96 13.59 17.11
C PRO A 210 7.84 12.74 16.50
N ALA A 211 8.14 11.89 15.52
CA ALA A 211 7.14 11.02 14.90
C ALA A 211 6.60 9.96 15.86
N GLN A 212 7.46 9.43 16.74
CA GLN A 212 7.07 8.47 17.76
C GLN A 212 6.15 9.11 18.80
N LEU A 213 6.48 10.32 19.24
CA LEU A 213 5.63 11.10 20.15
C LEU A 213 4.27 11.41 19.50
N PHE A 214 4.27 11.86 18.24
CA PHE A 214 3.05 12.07 17.46
C PHE A 214 2.18 10.80 17.40
N LEU A 215 2.78 9.65 17.08
CA LEU A 215 2.04 8.39 16.93
C LEU A 215 1.38 7.96 18.25
N ARG A 216 2.09 8.14 19.38
CA ARG A 216 1.53 7.86 20.72
C ARG A 216 0.33 8.74 21.03
N PHE A 217 0.48 10.07 20.88
CA PHE A 217 -0.63 10.99 21.12
C PHE A 217 -1.81 10.76 20.17
N TRP A 218 -1.54 10.43 18.91
CA TRP A 218 -2.58 10.08 17.95
C TRP A 218 -3.35 8.83 18.43
N CYS A 219 -2.65 7.79 18.89
CA CYS A 219 -3.27 6.57 19.40
C CYS A 219 -4.10 6.83 20.66
N GLU A 220 -3.60 7.63 21.60
CA GLU A 220 -4.32 8.02 22.82
C GLU A 220 -5.61 8.77 22.49
N ARG A 221 -5.54 9.78 21.61
CA ARG A 221 -6.72 10.53 21.14
C ARG A 221 -7.72 9.61 20.43
N ALA A 222 -7.25 8.77 19.51
CA ALA A 222 -8.09 7.80 18.80
C ALA A 222 -8.79 6.84 19.78
N ILE A 223 -8.14 6.43 20.86
CA ILE A 223 -8.75 5.59 21.90
C ILE A 223 -9.78 6.37 22.72
N ALA A 224 -9.45 7.61 23.11
CA ALA A 224 -10.29 8.49 23.91
C ALA A 224 -11.62 8.85 23.21
N THR A 225 -11.66 8.85 21.87
CA THR A 225 -12.91 9.06 21.11
C THR A 225 -14.02 8.07 21.45
N GLY A 226 -13.70 6.89 22.00
CA GLY A 226 -14.67 5.82 22.22
C GLY A 226 -15.14 5.10 20.95
N LEU A 227 -14.75 5.57 19.76
CA LEU A 227 -15.20 5.02 18.49
C LEU A 227 -14.47 3.71 18.18
N ALA A 228 -15.23 2.60 18.11
CA ALA A 228 -14.65 1.26 17.94
C ALA A 228 -13.70 1.14 16.72
N PRO A 229 -14.02 1.68 15.52
CA PRO A 229 -13.10 1.64 14.39
C PRO A 229 -11.75 2.33 14.69
N LEU A 230 -11.77 3.50 15.34
CA LEU A 230 -10.55 4.25 15.71
C LEU A 230 -9.74 3.54 16.79
N LYS A 231 -10.40 2.98 17.81
CA LYS A 231 -9.75 2.15 18.84
C LYS A 231 -9.01 0.97 18.22
N THR A 232 -9.62 0.30 17.24
CA THR A 232 -8.96 -0.83 16.54
C THR A 232 -7.80 -0.37 15.66
N MET A 233 -7.89 0.83 15.07
CA MET A 233 -6.78 1.42 14.31
C MET A 233 -5.60 1.72 15.24
N ALA A 234 -5.84 2.42 16.36
CA ALA A 234 -4.81 2.75 17.34
C ALA A 234 -4.08 1.50 17.83
N LYS A 235 -4.81 0.46 18.25
CA LYS A 235 -4.22 -0.83 18.66
C LYS A 235 -3.37 -1.46 17.56
N THR A 236 -3.78 -1.33 16.30
CA THR A 236 -3.02 -1.85 15.15
C THR A 236 -1.73 -1.06 14.96
N LEU A 237 -1.78 0.27 14.99
CA LEU A 237 -0.60 1.13 14.88
C LEU A 237 0.40 0.89 16.02
N MET A 238 -0.09 0.77 17.26
CA MET A 238 0.75 0.46 18.43
C MET A 238 1.46 -0.89 18.26
N ARG A 239 0.76 -1.93 17.80
CA ARG A 239 1.36 -3.24 17.53
C ARG A 239 2.42 -3.20 16.44
N LEU A 240 2.26 -2.30 15.47
CA LEU A 240 3.11 -2.17 14.28
C LEU A 240 4.12 -1.02 14.40
N GLU A 241 4.25 -0.43 15.59
CA GLU A 241 5.06 0.78 15.84
C GLU A 241 6.50 0.63 15.37
N GLU A 242 7.13 -0.52 15.63
CA GLU A 242 8.49 -0.80 15.20
C GLU A 242 8.66 -0.62 13.68
N GLY A 243 7.81 -1.26 12.88
CA GLY A 243 7.88 -1.18 11.42
C GLY A 243 7.50 0.18 10.85
N LEU A 244 6.58 0.90 11.51
CA LEU A 244 6.27 2.29 11.16
C LEU A 244 7.46 3.22 11.44
N MET A 245 8.16 3.00 12.55
CA MET A 245 9.31 3.80 12.94
C MET A 245 10.57 3.50 12.10
N ASN A 246 10.68 2.31 11.53
CA ASN A 246 11.77 1.95 10.62
C ASN A 246 11.77 2.78 9.33
N TYR A 247 10.63 3.36 8.95
CA TYR A 247 10.55 4.37 7.89
C TYR A 247 11.56 5.51 8.08
N PHE A 248 11.75 6.00 9.30
CA PHE A 248 12.65 7.13 9.57
C PHE A 248 14.13 6.75 9.51
N ARG A 249 14.46 5.45 9.53
CA ARG A 249 15.82 4.94 9.33
C ARG A 249 16.14 4.77 7.85
N HIS A 250 15.19 4.23 7.08
CA HIS A 250 15.44 3.78 5.70
C HIS A 250 14.86 4.69 4.60
N ARG A 251 13.89 5.54 4.93
CA ARG A 251 13.21 6.48 4.03
C ARG A 251 12.73 5.84 2.72
N ILE A 252 12.05 4.70 2.86
CA ILE A 252 11.44 3.92 1.78
C ILE A 252 9.94 3.78 1.95
#